data_AF-A0A8T6PDW3-F1
#
_entry.id   AF-A0A8T6PDW3-F1
#
_cell.length_a   1.000
_cell.length_b   1.000
_cell.length_c   1.000
_cell.angle_alpha   90.00
_cell.angle_beta   90.00
_cell.angle_gamma   90.00
#
_symmetry.space_group_name_H-M   'P 1'
#
loop_
_entity.id
_entity.type
_entity.pdbx_description
1 polymer ?
#
loop_
_entity_poly.entity_id
_entity_poly.type
_entity_poly.pdbx_seq_one_letter_code
_entity_poly.pdbx_strand_id
1 'polypeptide(L)'
;MKTRWQGLLLLLAILLAACNPSDDSAGGSSRSLEVTIPGVAQRNIIEGCPPDIFEDWFEKTYFNMQAFVDDAEVNARTANDDRRNEVDFVLDRLVSLRNAVNDVSTPTCVQDRHQQVVSNMQVIIDHFQLFANAEISAQELNERVSRDIEDLKLIIDTFLEEVEPLYQLDESSP
;
A
#
# COMPACT_ATOMS: atom_id res chain seq x y z
N MET A 1 -69.44 47.87 -10.80
CA MET A 1 -69.70 47.36 -9.43
C MET A 1 -68.33 47.22 -8.75
N LYS A 2 -67.93 48.11 -7.82
CA LYS A 2 -67.97 47.93 -6.34
C LYS A 2 -67.56 46.48 -5.95
N THR A 3 -66.54 46.18 -5.14
CA THR A 3 -65.92 46.91 -4.02
C THR A 3 -64.60 46.25 -3.59
N ARG A 4 -63.79 47.04 -2.87
CA ARG A 4 -62.49 46.77 -2.23
C ARG A 4 -62.59 45.74 -1.09
N TRP A 5 -61.49 45.02 -0.79
CA TRP A 5 -61.08 44.52 0.54
C TRP A 5 -59.65 43.94 0.40
N GLN A 6 -58.60 44.67 0.76
CA GLN A 6 -57.92 44.64 2.07
C GLN A 6 -57.67 43.23 2.62
N GLY A 7 -56.39 42.87 2.73
CA GLY A 7 -55.93 41.63 3.37
C GLY A 7 -54.41 41.50 3.33
N LEU A 8 -53.73 42.47 3.93
CA LEU A 8 -52.30 42.43 4.23
C LEU A 8 -52.08 41.35 5.30
N LEU A 9 -51.47 40.22 4.94
CA LEU A 9 -50.92 39.24 5.88
C LEU A 9 -49.62 38.64 5.29
N LEU A 10 -48.53 39.36 5.55
CA LEU A 10 -47.20 38.79 5.72
C LEU A 10 -47.22 37.83 6.93
N LEU A 11 -46.66 36.63 6.76
CA LEU A 11 -46.05 35.72 7.78
C LEU A 11 -45.78 34.38 7.03
N LEU A 12 -44.60 34.09 6.49
CA LEU A 12 -43.37 33.63 7.18
C LEU A 12 -43.59 32.38 8.05
N ALA A 13 -43.43 31.20 7.46
CA ALA A 13 -43.06 29.91 8.09
C ALA A 13 -42.77 28.88 6.96
N ILE A 14 -41.52 28.66 6.58
CA ILE A 14 -40.62 27.60 7.06
C ILE A 14 -41.05 26.20 6.59
N LEU A 15 -40.29 25.71 5.60
CA LEU A 15 -39.80 24.34 5.39
C LEU A 15 -40.62 23.18 5.97
N LEU A 16 -41.28 22.43 5.09
CA LEU A 16 -41.64 21.03 5.29
C LEU A 16 -41.23 20.23 4.05
N ALA A 17 -39.95 19.88 4.00
CA ALA A 17 -39.46 18.75 3.23
C ALA A 17 -38.98 17.71 4.24
N ALA A 18 -39.81 16.72 4.56
CA ALA A 18 -39.42 15.39 5.03
C ALA A 18 -40.67 14.57 5.35
N CYS A 19 -40.86 13.50 4.57
CA CYS A 19 -41.35 12.17 4.94
C CYS A 19 -42.09 11.56 3.76
N ASN A 20 -41.34 10.89 2.89
CA ASN A 20 -41.88 9.73 2.19
C ASN A 20 -41.06 8.51 2.67
N PRO A 21 -41.68 7.48 3.25
CA PRO A 21 -40.98 6.25 3.58
C PRO A 21 -40.93 5.42 2.30
N SER A 22 -39.73 5.25 1.75
CA SER A 22 -39.53 4.31 0.64
C SER A 22 -38.23 3.57 0.89
N ASP A 23 -38.43 2.34 1.35
CA ASP A 23 -37.59 1.16 1.17
C ASP A 23 -36.13 1.29 1.61
N ASP A 24 -35.87 0.73 2.80
CA ASP A 24 -34.59 0.18 3.23
C ASP A 24 -34.14 -0.90 2.25
N SER A 25 -33.65 -0.49 1.08
CA SER A 25 -32.73 -1.29 0.28
C SER A 25 -31.34 -1.00 0.82
N ALA A 26 -30.76 -2.02 1.45
CA ALA A 26 -29.38 -2.08 1.89
C ALA A 26 -28.44 -1.71 0.72
N GLY A 27 -28.18 -0.41 0.58
CA GLY A 27 -27.15 0.12 -0.30
C GLY A 27 -25.83 0.02 0.45
N GLY A 28 -25.01 -0.97 0.06
CA GLY A 28 -23.66 -1.12 0.55
C GLY A 28 -22.94 0.23 0.49
N SER A 29 -22.65 0.78 1.67
CA SER A 29 -21.71 1.87 1.81
C SER A 29 -20.38 1.35 1.31
N SER A 30 -20.06 1.63 0.05
CA SER A 30 -18.72 1.47 -0.50
C SER A 30 -17.82 2.40 0.31
N ARG A 31 -17.26 1.87 1.40
CA ARG A 31 -16.21 2.55 2.15
C ARG A 31 -15.03 2.60 1.21
N SER A 32 -14.82 3.76 0.59
CA SER A 32 -13.53 4.07 -0.01
C SER A 32 -12.51 3.98 1.11
N LEU A 33 -11.67 2.95 1.07
CA LEU A 33 -10.60 2.75 2.02
C LEU A 33 -9.53 3.79 1.66
N GLU A 34 -9.65 4.99 2.22
CA GLU A 34 -8.66 6.05 2.07
C GLU A 34 -7.45 5.71 2.95
N VAL A 35 -6.63 4.75 2.50
CA VAL A 35 -5.35 4.45 3.13
C VAL A 35 -4.48 5.69 2.92
N THR A 36 -4.34 6.50 3.96
CA THR A 36 -3.42 7.63 3.95
C THR A 36 -2.01 7.06 3.92
N ILE A 37 -1.44 6.92 2.73
CA ILE A 37 -0.05 6.56 2.54
C ILE A 37 0.78 7.75 3.01
N PRO A 38 1.54 7.68 4.11
CA PRO A 38 2.45 8.75 4.47
C PRO A 38 3.40 8.97 3.29
N GLY A 39 3.49 10.22 2.83
CA GLY A 39 4.45 10.63 1.81
C GLY A 39 5.84 10.19 2.24
N VAL A 40 6.62 9.65 1.30
CA VAL A 40 7.97 9.13 1.50
C VAL A 40 8.74 10.04 2.47
N ALA A 41 9.01 9.54 3.69
CA ALA A 41 9.77 10.30 4.69
C ALA A 41 11.08 10.77 4.04
N GLN A 42 11.55 11.98 4.39
CA GLN A 42 12.89 12.44 3.98
C GLN A 42 13.90 11.38 4.41
N ARG A 43 14.40 10.60 3.44
CA ARG A 43 15.30 9.48 3.71
C ARG A 43 16.62 10.00 4.25
N ASN A 44 17.08 9.35 5.32
CA ASN A 44 18.42 9.53 5.83
C ASN A 44 19.39 8.79 4.89
N ILE A 45 20.17 9.53 4.11
CA ILE A 45 21.21 8.98 3.24
C ILE A 45 22.53 8.96 4.01
N ILE A 46 23.20 7.81 4.01
CA ILE A 46 24.55 7.64 4.57
C ILE A 46 25.55 7.77 3.42
N GLU A 47 26.52 8.67 3.55
CA GLU A 47 27.53 8.89 2.52
C GLU A 47 28.50 7.70 2.45
N GLY A 48 28.81 7.24 1.23
CA GLY A 48 29.68 6.10 0.98
C GLY A 48 28.97 4.75 0.91
N CYS A 49 29.80 3.70 0.80
CA CYS A 49 29.39 2.30 0.70
C CYS A 49 30.50 1.36 1.20
N PRO A 50 31.02 1.56 2.43
CA PRO A 50 31.92 0.57 2.97
C PRO A 50 31.14 -0.75 3.20
N PRO A 51 31.80 -1.92 3.07
CA PRO A 51 31.14 -3.22 3.14
C PRO A 51 30.25 -3.44 4.37
N ASP A 52 30.70 -2.99 5.54
CA ASP A 52 30.00 -3.07 6.82
C ASP A 52 28.69 -2.27 6.83
N ILE A 53 28.66 -1.08 6.20
CA ILE A 53 27.44 -0.28 6.09
C ILE A 53 26.45 -0.89 5.10
N PHE A 54 26.95 -1.47 3.99
CA PHE A 54 26.08 -2.16 3.04
C PHE A 54 25.47 -3.42 3.65
N GLU A 55 26.27 -4.22 4.35
CA GLU A 55 25.83 -5.42 5.07
C GLU A 55 24.78 -5.08 6.14
N ASP A 56 25.05 -4.09 7.00
CA ASP A 56 24.10 -3.63 8.02
C ASP A 56 22.77 -3.13 7.42
N TRP A 57 22.84 -2.40 6.29
CA TRP A 57 21.63 -1.99 5.57
C TRP A 57 20.86 -3.20 5.01
N PHE A 58 21.57 -4.15 4.42
CA PHE A 58 20.96 -5.34 3.84
C PHE A 58 20.29 -6.19 4.91
N GLU A 59 20.96 -6.47 6.03
CA GLU A 59 20.39 -7.24 7.15
C GLU A 59 19.11 -6.59 7.72
N LYS A 60 19.10 -5.26 7.85
CA LYS A 60 17.93 -4.51 8.36
C LYS A 60 16.74 -4.52 7.40
N THR A 61 16.98 -4.61 6.10
CA THR A 61 15.93 -4.53 5.07
C THR A 61 15.47 -5.90 4.59
N TYR A 62 16.37 -6.88 4.50
CA TYR A 62 16.15 -8.18 3.87
C TYR A 62 14.94 -8.93 4.44
N PHE A 63 14.84 -9.07 5.76
CA PHE A 63 13.73 -9.80 6.37
C PHE A 63 12.37 -9.15 6.09
N ASN A 64 12.31 -7.81 6.02
CA ASN A 64 11.08 -7.10 5.69
C ASN A 64 10.75 -7.21 4.20
N MET A 65 11.75 -7.18 3.31
CA MET A 65 11.57 -7.41 1.88
C MET A 65 11.05 -8.82 1.60
N GLN A 66 11.66 -9.84 2.23
CA GLN A 66 11.25 -11.23 2.07
C GLN A 66 9.84 -11.47 2.62
N ALA A 67 9.54 -10.98 3.83
CA ALA A 67 8.21 -11.10 4.41
C ALA A 67 7.15 -10.43 3.53
N PHE A 68 7.46 -9.27 2.94
CA PHE A 68 6.55 -8.58 2.01
C PHE A 68 6.24 -9.44 0.79
N VAL A 69 7.29 -10.01 0.17
CA VAL A 69 7.16 -10.91 -0.98
C VAL A 69 6.27 -12.10 -0.61
N ASP A 70 6.58 -12.81 0.48
CA ASP A 70 5.86 -14.00 0.90
C ASP A 70 4.38 -13.71 1.19
N ASP A 71 4.12 -12.63 1.93
CA ASP A 71 2.75 -12.23 2.28
C ASP A 71 1.95 -11.81 1.04
N ALA A 72 2.54 -11.00 0.16
CA ALA A 72 1.88 -10.57 -1.06
C ALA A 72 1.54 -11.78 -1.96
N GLU A 73 2.49 -12.71 -2.12
CA GLU A 73 2.32 -13.87 -3.00
C GLU A 73 1.24 -14.83 -2.47
N VAL A 74 1.28 -15.16 -1.18
CA VAL A 74 0.29 -16.06 -0.55
C VAL A 74 -1.11 -15.45 -0.60
N ASN A 75 -1.25 -14.16 -0.28
CA ASN A 75 -2.56 -13.51 -0.24
C ASN A 75 -3.13 -13.30 -1.64
N ALA A 76 -2.31 -12.98 -2.64
CA ALA A 76 -2.78 -12.86 -4.02
C ALA A 76 -3.26 -14.20 -4.59
N ARG A 77 -2.54 -15.30 -4.32
CA ARG A 77 -2.93 -16.65 -4.75
C ARG A 77 -4.20 -17.18 -4.10
N THR A 78 -4.50 -16.72 -2.88
CA THR A 78 -5.67 -17.18 -2.11
C THR A 78 -6.82 -16.17 -2.10
N ALA A 79 -6.67 -15.04 -2.80
CA ALA A 79 -7.68 -14.02 -2.92
C ALA A 79 -8.99 -14.59 -3.52
N ASN A 80 -10.11 -14.07 -3.06
CA ASN A 80 -11.44 -14.48 -3.49
C ASN A 80 -12.33 -13.23 -3.64
N ASP A 81 -13.00 -13.11 -4.79
CA ASP A 81 -13.86 -11.97 -5.13
C ASP A 81 -14.99 -11.72 -4.11
N ASP A 82 -15.46 -12.78 -3.42
CA ASP A 82 -16.50 -12.71 -2.39
C ASP A 82 -15.97 -12.27 -1.01
N ARG A 83 -14.64 -12.23 -0.84
CA ARG A 83 -13.95 -11.95 0.44
C ARG A 83 -13.01 -10.75 0.36
N ARG A 84 -13.28 -9.80 -0.55
CA ARG A 84 -12.45 -8.60 -0.76
C ARG A 84 -12.23 -7.77 0.50
N ASN A 85 -13.25 -7.71 1.37
CA ASN A 85 -13.19 -6.99 2.63
C ASN A 85 -12.20 -7.58 3.65
N GLU A 86 -11.67 -8.78 3.41
CA GLU A 86 -10.67 -9.40 4.29
C GLU A 86 -9.24 -8.95 3.94
N VAL A 87 -9.07 -8.24 2.82
CA VAL A 87 -7.77 -7.74 2.33
C VAL A 87 -7.25 -6.58 3.17
N ASP A 88 -8.10 -5.91 3.95
CA ASP A 88 -7.70 -4.77 4.79
C ASP A 88 -6.50 -5.13 5.70
N PHE A 89 -6.53 -6.30 6.35
CA PHE A 89 -5.42 -6.77 7.19
C PHE A 89 -4.14 -7.02 6.38
N VAL A 90 -4.28 -7.51 5.15
CA VAL A 90 -3.16 -7.74 4.24
C VAL A 90 -2.54 -6.40 3.83
N LEU A 91 -3.36 -5.42 3.45
CA LEU A 91 -2.91 -4.08 3.08
C LEU A 91 -2.16 -3.40 4.22
N ASP A 92 -2.70 -3.43 5.45
CA ASP A 92 -2.03 -2.86 6.62
C ASP A 92 -0.65 -3.48 6.85
N ARG A 93 -0.57 -4.82 6.73
CA ARG A 93 0.69 -5.56 6.89
C ARG A 93 1.70 -5.23 5.79
N LEU A 94 1.28 -5.21 4.52
CA LEU A 94 2.13 -4.87 3.39
C LEU A 94 2.65 -3.43 3.47
N VAL A 95 1.80 -2.48 3.85
CA VAL A 95 2.19 -1.07 4.09
C VAL A 95 3.20 -0.99 5.23
N SER A 96 2.98 -1.71 6.33
CA SER A 96 3.91 -1.74 7.46
C SER A 96 5.29 -2.26 7.05
N LEU A 97 5.36 -3.34 6.26
CA LEU A 97 6.63 -3.92 5.79
C LEU A 97 7.34 -2.97 4.83
N ARG A 98 6.62 -2.37 3.88
CA ARG A 98 7.17 -1.38 2.95
C ARG A 98 7.74 -0.16 3.68
N ASN A 99 7.04 0.33 4.70
CA ASN A 99 7.52 1.45 5.51
C ASN A 99 8.74 1.05 6.34
N ALA A 100 8.75 -0.15 6.93
CA ALA A 100 9.91 -0.66 7.66
C ALA A 100 11.17 -0.73 6.78
N VAL A 101 11.04 -1.10 5.50
CA VAL A 101 12.15 -1.03 4.53
C VAL A 101 12.53 0.43 4.26
N ASN A 102 11.57 1.29 3.92
CA ASN A 102 11.80 2.68 3.53
C ASN A 102 12.45 3.54 4.63
N ASP A 103 12.21 3.22 5.90
CA ASP A 103 12.72 3.98 7.04
C ASP A 103 14.19 3.64 7.38
N VAL A 104 14.77 2.62 6.76
CA VAL A 104 16.18 2.27 6.94
C VAL A 104 17.06 3.32 6.27
N SER A 105 18.03 3.85 7.02
CA SER A 105 19.02 4.78 6.47
C SER A 105 19.82 4.10 5.37
N THR A 106 19.89 4.73 4.20
CA THR A 106 20.32 4.06 2.97
C THR A 106 21.70 4.57 2.55
N PRO A 107 22.70 3.69 2.33
CA PRO A 107 23.99 4.13 1.80
C PRO A 107 23.88 4.57 0.35
N THR A 108 24.69 5.56 -0.04
CA THR A 108 24.64 6.14 -1.40
C THR A 108 24.73 5.12 -2.54
N CYS A 109 25.49 4.02 -2.37
CA CYS A 109 25.65 3.00 -3.41
C CYS A 109 24.38 2.20 -3.74
N VAL A 110 23.44 2.09 -2.79
CA VAL A 110 22.20 1.33 -3.00
C VAL A 110 20.99 2.23 -3.07
N GLN A 111 21.17 3.56 -3.05
CA GLN A 111 20.08 4.53 -3.03
C GLN A 111 19.05 4.29 -4.14
N ASP A 112 19.50 4.14 -5.38
CA ASP A 112 18.63 3.97 -6.54
C ASP A 112 17.90 2.61 -6.50
N ARG A 113 18.62 1.53 -6.15
CA ARG A 113 18.03 0.19 -6.03
C ARG A 113 17.07 0.10 -4.84
N HIS A 114 17.37 0.74 -3.72
CA HIS A 114 16.47 0.87 -2.58
C HIS A 114 15.18 1.60 -3.00
N GLN A 115 15.29 2.71 -3.75
CA GLN A 115 14.12 3.39 -4.28
C GLN A 115 13.31 2.47 -5.22
N GLN A 116 13.98 1.67 -6.04
CA GLN A 116 13.32 0.70 -6.91
C GLN A 116 12.55 -0.36 -6.11
N VAL A 117 13.16 -0.94 -5.07
CA VAL A 117 12.50 -1.87 -4.14
C VAL A 117 11.24 -1.25 -3.54
N VAL A 118 11.37 -0.08 -2.91
CA VAL A 118 10.25 0.59 -2.23
C VAL A 118 9.14 0.94 -3.23
N SER A 119 9.50 1.34 -4.45
CA SER A 119 8.53 1.62 -5.52
C SER A 119 7.81 0.36 -5.99
N ASN A 120 8.52 -0.76 -6.19
CA ASN A 120 7.90 -2.02 -6.60
C ASN A 120 6.97 -2.56 -5.50
N MET A 121 7.37 -2.47 -4.23
CA MET A 121 6.50 -2.79 -3.10
C MET A 121 5.23 -1.93 -3.11
N GLN A 122 5.34 -0.64 -3.45
CA GLN A 122 4.16 0.22 -3.56
C GLN A 122 3.23 -0.20 -4.68
N VAL A 123 3.76 -0.53 -5.87
CA VAL A 123 2.95 -1.00 -6.99
C VAL A 123 2.16 -2.28 -6.61
N ILE A 124 2.79 -3.19 -5.87
CA ILE A 124 2.13 -4.41 -5.37
C ILE A 124 0.99 -4.05 -4.40
N ILE A 125 1.22 -3.11 -3.48
CA ILE A 125 0.16 -2.58 -2.58
C ILE A 125 -1.00 -1.99 -3.39
N ASP A 126 -0.71 -1.24 -4.45
CA ASP A 126 -1.75 -0.63 -5.29
C ASP A 126 -2.63 -1.71 -5.96
N HIS A 127 -2.08 -2.85 -6.36
CA HIS A 127 -2.90 -3.96 -6.88
C HIS A 127 -3.88 -4.51 -5.84
N PHE A 128 -3.44 -4.66 -4.59
CA PHE A 128 -4.33 -5.07 -3.50
C PHE A 128 -5.42 -4.03 -3.23
N GLN A 129 -5.10 -2.73 -3.36
CA GLN A 129 -6.10 -1.65 -3.24
C GLN A 129 -7.14 -1.70 -4.37
N LEU A 130 -6.70 -1.88 -5.61
CA LEU A 130 -7.60 -2.08 -6.75
C LEU A 130 -8.52 -3.28 -6.53
N PHE A 131 -7.98 -4.38 -5.99
CA PHE A 131 -8.78 -5.56 -5.68
C PHE A 131 -9.79 -5.32 -4.56
N ALA A 132 -9.39 -4.65 -3.47
CA ALA A 132 -10.26 -4.27 -2.36
C ALA A 132 -11.41 -3.35 -2.82
N ASN A 133 -11.13 -2.45 -3.77
CA ASN A 133 -12.12 -1.56 -4.38
C ASN A 133 -12.99 -2.21 -5.47
N ALA A 134 -12.84 -3.52 -5.71
CA ALA A 134 -13.52 -4.26 -6.78
C ALA A 134 -13.24 -3.73 -8.20
N GLU A 135 -12.09 -3.10 -8.41
CA GLU A 135 -11.64 -2.59 -9.72
C GLU A 135 -10.95 -3.68 -10.56
N ILE A 136 -10.44 -4.73 -9.91
CA ILE A 136 -9.87 -5.93 -10.54
C ILE A 136 -10.38 -7.20 -9.86
N SER A 137 -10.43 -8.31 -10.60
CA SER A 137 -10.75 -9.64 -10.07
C SER A 137 -9.59 -10.26 -9.26
N ALA A 138 -9.87 -11.32 -8.50
CA ALA A 138 -8.86 -12.09 -7.78
C ALA A 138 -7.84 -12.72 -8.74
N GLN A 139 -8.27 -13.14 -9.93
CA GLN A 139 -7.38 -13.64 -10.96
C GLN A 139 -6.42 -12.53 -11.44
N GLU A 140 -6.94 -11.35 -11.76
CA GLU A 140 -6.12 -10.22 -12.19
C GLU A 140 -5.17 -9.75 -11.09
N LEU A 141 -5.60 -9.75 -9.83
CA LEU A 141 -4.73 -9.50 -8.68
C LEU A 141 -3.55 -10.48 -8.70
N ASN A 142 -3.84 -11.78 -8.76
CA ASN A 142 -2.81 -12.82 -8.76
C ASN A 142 -1.82 -12.67 -9.93
N GLU A 143 -2.32 -12.39 -11.14
CA GLU A 143 -1.47 -12.20 -12.33
C GLU A 143 -0.57 -10.96 -12.22
N ARG A 144 -1.10 -9.83 -11.72
CA ARG A 144 -0.33 -8.60 -11.54
C ARG A 144 0.70 -8.73 -10.43
N VAL A 145 0.29 -9.25 -9.27
CA VAL A 145 1.18 -9.47 -8.13
C VAL A 145 2.29 -10.46 -8.48
N SER A 146 1.98 -11.58 -9.15
CA SER A 146 3.00 -12.56 -9.53
C SER A 146 4.10 -11.96 -10.40
N ARG A 147 3.72 -11.15 -11.40
CA ARG A 147 4.67 -10.46 -12.28
C ARG A 147 5.57 -9.50 -11.51
N ASP A 148 4.99 -8.62 -10.69
CA ASP A 148 5.75 -7.58 -10.03
C ASP A 148 6.58 -8.14 -8.85
N ILE A 149 6.16 -9.28 -8.28
CA ILE A 149 6.97 -10.06 -7.32
C ILE A 149 8.20 -10.67 -8.00
N GLU A 150 8.10 -11.19 -9.22
CA GLU A 150 9.27 -11.72 -9.95
C GLU A 150 10.32 -10.63 -10.14
N ASP A 151 9.90 -9.42 -10.52
CA ASP A 151 10.79 -8.26 -10.65
C ASP A 151 11.43 -7.88 -9.30
N LEU A 152 10.66 -7.89 -8.22
CA LEU A 152 11.17 -7.60 -6.87
C LEU A 152 12.17 -8.65 -6.38
N LYS A 153 11.88 -9.94 -6.60
CA LYS A 153 12.79 -11.05 -6.26
C LYS A 153 14.13 -10.92 -6.98
N LEU A 154 14.11 -10.59 -8.27
CA LEU A 154 15.34 -10.39 -9.04
C LEU A 154 16.24 -9.28 -8.44
N ILE A 155 15.64 -8.20 -7.95
CA ILE A 155 16.39 -7.13 -7.27
C ILE A 155 16.98 -7.63 -5.94
N ILE A 156 16.20 -8.37 -5.16
CA ILE A 156 16.64 -8.94 -3.87
C ILE A 156 17.78 -9.95 -4.08
N ASP A 157 17.66 -10.84 -5.06
CA ASP A 157 18.68 -11.84 -5.40
C ASP A 157 19.99 -11.17 -5.82
N THR A 158 19.92 -10.07 -6.57
CA THR A 158 21.10 -9.28 -6.94
C THR A 158 21.82 -8.73 -5.69
N PHE A 159 21.07 -8.29 -4.67
CA PHE A 159 21.70 -7.86 -3.41
C PHE A 159 22.33 -9.04 -2.67
N LEU A 160 21.69 -10.21 -2.63
CA LEU A 160 22.26 -11.41 -2.00
C LEU A 160 23.60 -11.80 -2.62
N GLU A 161 23.70 -11.80 -3.95
CA GLU A 161 24.94 -12.08 -4.67
C GLU A 161 26.06 -11.07 -4.38
N GLU A 162 25.71 -9.81 -4.10
CA GLU A 162 26.67 -8.77 -3.74
C GLU A 162 27.16 -8.86 -2.28
N VAL A 163 26.32 -9.38 -1.37
CA VAL A 163 26.65 -9.53 0.05
C VAL A 163 27.40 -10.85 0.33
N GLU A 164 27.06 -11.95 -0.36
CA GLU A 164 27.64 -13.28 -0.11
C GLU A 164 29.19 -13.31 -0.05
N PRO A 165 29.94 -12.59 -0.93
CA PRO A 165 31.40 -12.57 -0.86
C PRO A 165 31.96 -11.86 0.37
N LEU A 166 31.19 -10.96 1.01
CA LEU A 166 31.62 -10.23 2.20
C LEU A 166 31.72 -11.15 3.42
N TYR A 167 30.77 -12.08 3.56
CA TYR A 167 30.79 -13.09 4.63
C TYR A 167 31.94 -14.12 4.47
N GLN A 168 32.40 -14.38 3.24
CA GLN A 168 33.49 -15.34 2.98
C GLN A 168 34.88 -14.79 3.34
N LEU A 169 35.03 -13.46 3.46
CA LEU A 169 36.31 -12.82 3.80
C LEU A 169 36.64 -12.88 5.31
N ASP A 170 35.64 -13.08 6.16
CA ASP A 170 35.82 -13.12 7.63
C ASP A 170 36.36 -14.48 8.11
N GLU A 171 36.02 -15.58 7.44
CA GLU A 171 36.53 -16.93 7.78
C GLU A 171 38.00 -17.16 7.37
N SER A 172 38.62 -16.20 6.68
CA SER A 172 39.99 -16.31 6.16
C SER A 172 41.05 -15.56 7.00
N SER A 173 40.67 -14.93 8.11
CA SER A 173 41.64 -14.25 9.00
C SER A 173 42.30 -15.24 9.98
N PRO A 174 43.65 -15.37 10.00
CA PRO A 174 44.40 -16.30 10.85
C PRO A 174 44.44 -15.93 12.34
#